data_AF-A0A9E5TXR6-F1
#
_entry.id   AF-A0A9E5TXR6-F1
#
_cell.length_a   1.000
_cell.length_b   1.000
_cell.length_c   1.000
_cell.angle_alpha   90.00
_cell.angle_beta   90.00
_cell.angle_gamma   90.00
#
_symmetry.space_group_name_H-M   'P 1'
#
loop_
_entity.id
_entity.type
_entity.pdbx_description
1 polymer ?
#
loop_
_entity_poly.entity_id
_entity_poly.type
_entity_poly.pdbx_seq_one_letter_code
_entity_poly.pdbx_strand_id
1 'polypeptide(L)' 'GFVSFPVVFAAWLRRVPVVAHESDLTPGLANRLALPFVRTVCTSFRSTTFPRFTGRVVHTGTPLRDSLLSGERS' A
#
# COMPACT_ATOMS: atom_id res chain seq x y z
N GLY A 1 8.30 -4.86 3.42
CA GLY A 1 8.45 -5.41 2.06
C GLY A 1 8.39 -6.92 2.05
N PHE A 2 9.48 -7.64 2.34
CA PHE A 2 9.54 -9.08 2.09
C PHE A 2 8.61 -9.93 2.98
N VAL A 3 8.39 -9.53 4.24
CA VAL A 3 7.55 -10.25 5.20
C VAL A 3 6.04 -10.16 4.88
N SER A 4 5.61 -9.14 4.12
CA SER A 4 4.18 -8.96 3.81
C SER A 4 3.68 -9.86 2.67
N PHE A 5 4.56 -10.34 1.80
CA PHE A 5 4.15 -11.17 0.66
C PHE A 5 3.47 -12.50 1.08
N PRO A 6 4.04 -13.30 2.00
CA PRO A 6 3.39 -14.55 2.44
C PRO A 6 1.99 -14.32 3.03
N VAL A 7 1.79 -13.23 3.78
CA VAL A 7 0.50 -12.89 4.40
C VAL A 7 -0.52 -12.50 3.33
N VAL A 8 -0.13 -11.65 2.37
CA VAL A 8 -0.99 -11.26 1.25
C VAL A 8 -1.38 -12.47 0.40
N PHE A 9 -0.42 -13.35 0.12
CA PHE A 9 -0.65 -14.56 -0.65
C PHE A 9 -1.62 -15.52 0.07
N ALA A 10 -1.43 -15.74 1.37
CA ALA A 10 -2.34 -16.55 2.18
C ALA A 10 -3.77 -15.97 2.22
N ALA A 11 -3.91 -14.64 2.35
CA ALA A 11 -5.22 -13.98 2.30
C ALA A 11 -5.90 -14.20 0.93
N TRP A 12 -5.15 -14.09 -0.16
CA TRP A 12 -5.66 -14.36 -1.51
C TRP A 12 -6.12 -15.82 -1.69
N LEU A 13 -5.34 -16.81 -1.22
CA LEU A 13 -5.75 -18.22 -1.21
C LEU A 13 -7.07 -18.44 -0.44
N ARG A 14 -7.29 -17.64 0.62
CA ARG A 14 -8.50 -17.68 1.43
C ARG A 14 -9.64 -16.81 0.90
N ARG A 15 -9.47 -16.16 -0.26
CA ARG A 15 -10.42 -15.21 -0.86
C ARG A 15 -10.75 -14.03 0.06
N VAL A 16 -9.83 -13.68 0.95
CA VAL A 16 -9.94 -12.50 1.81
C VAL A 16 -9.42 -11.29 1.04
N PRO A 17 -10.21 -10.21 0.91
CA PRO A 17 -9.78 -9.04 0.16
C PRO A 17 -8.62 -8.33 0.87
N VAL A 18 -7.56 -8.05 0.12
CA VAL A 18 -6.36 -7.37 0.64
C VAL A 18 -6.36 -5.91 0.19
N VAL A 19 -6.07 -5.02 1.14
CA VAL A 19 -5.74 -3.60 0.91
C VAL A 19 -4.29 -3.38 1.29
N ALA A 20 -3.50 -2.79 0.40
CA ALA A 20 -2.11 -2.45 0.65
C ALA A 20 -1.92 -0.93 0.63
N HIS A 21 -0.90 -0.43 1.31
CA HIS A 21 -0.51 0.97 1.26
C HIS A 21 0.94 1.09 0.78
N GLU A 22 1.18 1.92 -0.22
CA GLU A 22 2.49 2.24 -0.78
C GLU A 22 2.92 3.63 -0.34
N SER A 23 3.95 3.66 0.50
CA SER A 23 4.47 4.90 1.07
C SER A 23 5.56 5.53 0.19
N ASP A 24 6.15 4.75 -0.73
CA ASP A 24 7.26 5.21 -1.57
C ASP A 24 6.80 5.61 -2.98
N LEU A 25 7.62 6.43 -3.65
CA LEU A 25 7.40 6.82 -5.04
C LEU A 25 7.57 5.65 -6.01
N THR A 26 8.52 4.77 -5.71
CA THR A 26 8.87 3.61 -6.55
C THR A 26 8.53 2.33 -5.78
N PRO A 27 7.54 1.54 -6.24
CA PRO A 27 7.16 0.32 -5.55
C PRO A 27 8.32 -0.68 -5.45
N GLY A 28 8.65 -1.08 -4.23
CA GLY A 28 9.67 -2.10 -3.98
C GLY A 28 9.30 -3.47 -4.55
N LEU A 29 10.28 -4.38 -4.68
CA LEU A 29 10.08 -5.71 -5.29
C LEU A 29 8.95 -6.50 -4.63
N ALA A 30 8.89 -6.51 -3.30
CA ALA A 30 7.85 -7.25 -2.59
C ALA A 30 6.44 -6.68 -2.79
N ASN A 31 6.32 -5.36 -2.91
CA ASN A 31 5.03 -4.72 -3.21
C ASN A 31 4.60 -5.10 -4.63
N ARG A 32 5.53 -5.05 -5.61
CA ARG A 32 5.29 -5.51 -6.98
C ARG A 32 4.86 -6.97 -7.06
N LEU A 33 5.47 -7.85 -6.27
CA LEU A 33 5.08 -9.26 -6.18
C LEU A 33 3.71 -9.44 -5.52
N ALA A 34 3.34 -8.57 -4.57
CA ALA A 34 2.05 -8.61 -3.90
C ALA A 34 0.89 -8.03 -4.74
N LEU A 35 1.16 -7.09 -5.67
CA LEU A 35 0.14 -6.41 -6.48
C LEU A 35 -0.92 -7.32 -7.13
N PRO A 36 -0.58 -8.48 -7.73
CA PRO A 36 -1.58 -9.37 -8.34
C PRO A 36 -2.61 -9.93 -7.35
N PHE A 37 -2.29 -9.91 -6.06
CA PHE A 37 -3.10 -10.46 -4.98
C PHE A 37 -3.84 -9.38 -4.17
N VAL A 38 -3.64 -8.11 -4.51
CA VAL A 38 -4.21 -6.95 -3.82
C VAL A 38 -5.42 -6.41 -4.59
N ARG A 39 -6.50 -6.09 -3.86
CA ARG A 39 -7.71 -5.50 -4.46
C ARG A 39 -7.62 -3.97 -4.56
N THR A 40 -7.06 -3.33 -3.53
CA THR A 40 -6.93 -1.87 -3.46
C THR A 40 -5.54 -1.49 -2.97
N VAL A 41 -4.91 -0.52 -3.63
CA VAL A 41 -3.65 0.07 -3.21
C VAL A 41 -3.87 1.53 -2.84
N CYS A 42 -3.52 1.89 -1.61
CA CYS A 42 -3.48 3.25 -1.12
C CYS A 42 -2.09 3.85 -1.38
N THR A 43 -1.99 5.13 -1.78
CA THR A 43 -0.69 5.77 -2.03
C THR A 43 -0.48 7.06 -1.23
N SER A 44 0.76 7.25 -0.77
CA SER A 44 1.20 8.54 -0.20
C SER A 44 1.44 9.60 -1.25
N PHE A 45 1.90 9.23 -2.45
CA PHE A 45 2.17 10.16 -3.54
C PHE A 45 1.23 9.90 -4.71
N ARG A 46 0.74 10.98 -5.34
CA ARG A 46 -0.10 10.89 -6.56
C ARG A 46 0.67 10.40 -7.78
N SER A 47 1.98 10.63 -7.79
CA SER A 47 2.89 10.21 -8.85
C SER A 47 3.30 8.75 -8.77
N THR A 48 2.97 8.03 -7.69
CA THR A 48 3.24 6.59 -7.58
C THR A 48 2.42 5.85 -8.63
N THR A 49 3.11 5.13 -9.52
CA THR A 49 2.48 4.37 -10.61
C THR A 49 2.66 2.87 -10.39
N PHE A 50 1.64 2.08 -10.76
CA PHE A 50 1.68 0.63 -10.70
C PHE A 50 1.44 0.04 -12.09
N PRO A 51 2.48 -0.09 -12.93
CA PRO A 51 2.35 -0.69 -14.25
C PRO A 51 1.75 -2.10 -14.10
N ARG A 52 0.68 -2.39 -14.85
CA ARG A 52 -0.02 -3.69 -14.87
C ARG A 52 -0.88 -4.01 -13.64
N PHE A 53 -1.07 -3.08 -12.71
CA PHE A 53 -2.06 -3.25 -11.64
C PHE A 53 -3.46 -2.98 -12.18
N THR A 54 -4.38 -3.92 -11.96
CA THR A 54 -5.77 -3.86 -12.44
C THR A 54 -6.78 -3.57 -11.32
N GLY A 55 -6.33 -3.52 -10.07
CA GLY A 55 -7.16 -3.19 -8.92
C GLY A 55 -7.38 -1.69 -8.76
N ARG A 56 -8.02 -1.32 -7.65
CA ARG A 56 -8.33 0.09 -7.34
C ARG A 56 -7.11 0.80 -6.76
N VAL A 57 -6.76 1.98 -7.27
CA VAL A 57 -5.76 2.86 -6.66
C VAL A 57 -6.46 4.01 -5.97
N VAL A 58 -6.11 4.28 -4.70
CA VAL A 58 -6.66 5.38 -3.90
C VAL A 58 -5.51 6.22 -3.36
N HIS A 59 -5.56 7.52 -3.58
CA HIS A 59 -4.57 8.42 -2.97
C HIS A 59 -5.05 8.81 -1.57
N THR A 60 -4.37 8.32 -0.53
CA THR A 60 -4.70 8.59 0.88
C THR A 60 -3.75 9.59 1.53
N GLY A 61 -2.58 9.81 0.95
CA GLY A 61 -1.49 10.51 1.64
C GLY A 61 -0.82 9.61 2.68
N THR A 62 0.10 10.17 3.46
CA THR A 62 0.77 9.44 4.54
C THR A 62 -0.14 9.40 5.77
N PRO A 63 -0.40 8.23 6.37
CA PRO A 63 -1.12 8.16 7.64
C PRO A 63 -0.27 8.80 8.75
N LEU A 64 -0.59 10.04 9.10
CA LEU A 64 0.05 10.80 10.17
C LEU A 64 -0.87 10.86 11.38
N ARG A 65 -0.28 10.88 12.57
CA ARG A 65 -1.04 11.11 13.80
C ARG A 65 -1.50 12.57 13.85
N ASP A 66 -2.73 12.80 14.25
CA ASP A 66 -3.29 14.17 14.34
C ASP A 66 -2.44 15.10 15.22
N SER A 67 -1.81 14.55 16.27
CA SER A 67 -0.91 15.31 17.14
C SER A 67 0.35 15.85 16.44
N LEU A 68 0.77 15.23 15.33
CA LEU A 68 1.87 15.73 14.49
C LEU A 68 1.41 16.84 13.54
N LEU A 69 0.10 16.93 13.28
CA LEU A 69 -0.49 18.00 12.47
C LEU A 69 -0.77 19.25 13.30
N SER A 70 -1.01 19.10 14.61
CA SER A 70 -1.29 20.20 15.55
C SER A 70 -0.04 20.92 16.06
N GLY A 71 1.18 20.49 15.68
CA GLY A 71 2.40 21.26 15.85
C GLY A 71 2.68 21.68 17.30
N GLU A 72 2.57 20.78 18.28
CA GLU A 72 3.18 21.04 19.58
C GLU A 72 4.69 20.75 19.48
N ARG A 73 5.48 21.82 19.35
CA ARG A 73 6.91 21.76 19.65
C ARG A 73 7.07 21.48 21.13
N SER A 74 7.61 20.31 21.47
CA SER A 74 8.31 20.11 22.73
C SER A 74 9.53 21.01 22.83
#